data_AF-A0A4P5YB19-F1
#
_entry.id   AF-A0A4P5YB19-F1
#
_cell.length_a   1.000
_cell.length_b   1.000
_cell.length_c   1.000
_cell.angle_alpha   90.00
_cell.angle_beta   90.00
_cell.angle_gamma   90.00
#
_symmetry.space_group_name_H-M   'P 1'
#
loop_
_entity.id
_entity.type
_entity.pdbx_description
1 polymer ?
#
loop_
_entity_poly.entity_id
_entity_poly.type
_entity_poly.pdbx_seq_one_letter_code
_entity_poly.pdbx_strand_id
1 'polypeptide(L)'
;MARGQHRFWTTRNTRGRAIRAAIKASYAPAKKAAGIRRDARVAAKIKALIDSPAGLSAECQSWLSVQTGRPASKLSRADIEAVLA
;
A
#
# COMPACT_ATOMS: atom_id res chain seq x y z
N MET A 1 28.61 -3.50 29.66
CA MET A 1 27.45 -2.93 30.38
C MET A 1 27.16 -3.79 31.60
N ALA A 2 26.97 -3.20 32.78
CA ALA A 2 26.54 -3.97 33.97
C ALA A 2 25.15 -4.60 33.73
N ARG A 3 24.90 -5.79 34.27
CA ARG A 3 23.68 -6.59 34.02
C ARG A 3 22.37 -5.81 34.25
N GLY A 4 22.33 -4.91 35.24
CA GLY A 4 21.17 -4.07 35.52
C GLY A 4 20.84 -3.09 34.39
N GLN A 5 21.87 -2.51 33.76
CA GLN A 5 21.69 -1.58 32.65
C GLN A 5 21.21 -2.30 31.39
N HIS A 6 21.73 -3.50 31.14
CA HIS A 6 21.23 -4.36 30.05
C HIS A 6 19.75 -4.71 30.24
N ARG A 7 19.34 -5.16 31.44
CA ARG A 7 17.92 -5.46 31.75
C ARG A 7 17.01 -4.24 31.57
N PHE A 8 17.46 -3.06 31.97
CA PHE A 8 16.72 -1.81 31.77
C PHE A 8 16.50 -1.51 30.28
N TRP A 9 17.55 -1.58 29.46
CA TRP A 9 17.45 -1.36 28.02
C TRP A 9 16.54 -2.36 27.33
N THR A 10 16.63 -3.65 27.68
CA THR A 10 15.76 -4.69 27.11
C THR A 10 14.29 -4.46 27.47
N THR A 11 13.99 -4.12 28.73
CA THR A 11 12.63 -3.79 29.18
C THR A 11 12.10 -2.53 28.51
N ARG A 12 12.94 -1.50 28.35
CA ARG A 12 12.57 -0.25 27.65
C ARG A 12 12.25 -0.53 26.19
N ASN A 13 13.10 -1.30 25.50
CA ASN A 13 12.92 -1.61 24.08
C ASN A 13 11.69 -2.47 23.81
N THR A 14 11.41 -3.46 24.66
CA THR A 14 10.21 -4.29 24.55
C THR A 14 8.94 -3.47 24.76
N ARG A 15 8.89 -2.64 25.80
CA ARG A 15 7.78 -1.69 26.02
C ARG A 15 7.61 -0.72 24.85
N GLY A 16 8.70 -0.16 24.34
CA GLY A 16 8.66 0.73 23.17
C GLY A 16 8.20 0.04 21.87
N ARG A 17 8.51 -1.25 21.69
CA ARG A 17 7.96 -2.06 20.59
C ARG A 17 6.46 -2.30 20.76
N ALA A 18 6.03 -2.64 21.98
CA ALA A 18 4.61 -2.84 22.29
C ALA A 18 3.77 -1.57 22.03
N ILE A 19 4.27 -0.40 22.46
CA ILE A 19 3.61 0.89 22.21
C ILE A 19 3.50 1.17 20.70
N ARG A 20 4.58 0.97 19.94
CA ARG A 20 4.56 1.16 18.47
C ARG A 20 3.59 0.20 17.78
N ALA A 21 3.50 -1.04 18.24
CA ALA A 21 2.54 -2.01 17.73
C ALA A 21 1.09 -1.59 18.05
N ALA A 22 0.82 -1.14 19.27
CA ALA A 22 -0.49 -0.64 19.68
C ALA A 22 -0.93 0.58 18.86
N ILE A 23 -0.02 1.55 18.66
CA ILE A 23 -0.25 2.71 17.78
C ILE A 23 -0.53 2.24 16.35
N LYS A 24 0.28 1.31 15.81
CA LYS A 24 0.04 0.80 14.44
C LYS A 24 -1.34 0.15 14.32
N ALA A 25 -1.76 -0.61 15.33
CA ALA A 25 -3.07 -1.25 15.38
C ALA A 25 -4.22 -0.24 15.47
N SER A 26 -4.10 0.80 16.30
CA SER A 26 -5.14 1.82 16.46
C SER A 26 -5.38 2.62 15.17
N TYR A 27 -4.32 2.93 14.42
CA TYR A 27 -4.43 3.64 13.13
C TYR A 27 -4.67 2.72 11.92
N ALA A 28 -4.59 1.39 12.08
CA ALA A 28 -4.74 0.45 10.97
C ALA A 28 -6.10 0.57 10.24
N PRO A 29 -7.25 0.70 10.94
CA PRO A 29 -8.55 0.86 10.27
C PRO A 29 -8.62 2.13 9.41
N ALA A 30 -8.15 3.26 9.96
CA ALA A 30 -8.12 4.53 9.24
C ALA A 30 -7.21 4.46 8.01
N LYS A 31 -6.03 3.83 8.12
CA LYS A 31 -5.13 3.60 6.99
C LYS A 31 -5.73 2.67 5.94
N LYS A 32 -6.45 1.63 6.35
CA LYS A 32 -7.16 0.73 5.44
C LYS A 32 -8.24 1.48 4.65
N ALA A 33 -9.05 2.29 5.33
CA ALA A 33 -10.06 3.12 4.68
C ALA A 33 -9.45 4.14 3.70
N ALA A 34 -8.33 4.77 4.07
CA ALA A 34 -7.58 5.67 3.18
C ALA A 34 -7.01 4.93 1.95
N GLY A 35 -6.52 3.70 2.13
CA GLY A 35 -6.08 2.82 1.04
C GLY A 35 -7.20 2.54 0.05
N ILE A 36 -8.37 2.10 0.53
CA ILE A 36 -9.55 1.82 -0.31
C ILE A 36 -9.96 3.06 -1.12
N ARG A 37 -9.97 4.25 -0.50
CA ARG A 37 -10.30 5.50 -1.20
C ARG A 37 -9.26 5.86 -2.26
N ARG A 38 -7.97 5.61 -1.99
CA ARG A 38 -6.90 5.80 -2.96
C ARG A 38 -7.07 4.86 -4.14
N ASP A 39 -7.29 3.57 -3.87
CA ASP A 39 -7.46 2.54 -4.90
C ASP A 39 -8.65 2.88 -5.81
N ALA A 40 -9.79 3.29 -5.23
CA ALA A 40 -10.94 3.75 -6.00
C ALA A 40 -10.62 4.96 -6.90
N ARG A 41 -9.84 5.94 -6.40
CA ARG A 41 -9.41 7.10 -7.21
C ARG A 41 -8.48 6.68 -8.34
N VAL A 42 -7.54 5.78 -8.10
CA VAL A 42 -6.61 5.29 -9.13
C VAL A 42 -7.37 4.47 -10.18
N ALA A 43 -8.29 3.60 -9.77
CA ALA A 43 -9.17 2.87 -10.67
C ALA A 43 -9.99 3.81 -11.57
N ALA A 44 -10.56 4.89 -11.00
CA ALA A 44 -11.27 5.90 -11.77
C ALA A 44 -10.37 6.63 -12.78
N LYS A 45 -9.14 6.99 -12.39
CA LYS A 45 -8.14 7.58 -13.30
C LYS A 45 -7.81 6.63 -14.45
N ILE A 46 -7.65 5.32 -14.18
CA ILE A 46 -7.37 4.33 -15.22
C ILE A 46 -8.54 4.26 -16.19
N LYS A 47 -9.79 4.16 -15.71
CA LYS A 47 -10.98 4.14 -16.59
C LYS A 47 -11.06 5.38 -17.48
N ALA A 48 -10.70 6.56 -16.96
CA ALA A 48 -10.71 7.80 -17.73
C ALA A 48 -9.58 7.90 -18.76
N LEU A 49 -8.44 7.24 -18.51
CA LEU A 49 -7.22 7.36 -19.33
C LEU A 49 -6.92 6.14 -20.20
N ILE A 50 -7.73 5.07 -20.12
CA ILE A 50 -7.47 3.82 -20.83
C ILE A 50 -7.43 4.01 -22.36
N ASP A 51 -8.25 4.92 -22.88
CA ASP A 51 -8.33 5.26 -24.31
C ASP A 51 -7.53 6.53 -24.66
N SER A 52 -6.80 7.10 -23.69
CA SER A 52 -6.02 8.30 -23.91
C SER A 52 -4.72 8.01 -24.66
N PRO A 53 -4.39 8.75 -25.74
CA PRO A 53 -3.13 8.57 -26.46
C PRO A 53 -1.90 8.94 -25.61
N ALA A 54 -2.08 9.66 -24.50
CA ALA A 54 -1.01 9.98 -23.55
C ALA A 54 -0.58 8.78 -22.68
N GLY A 55 -1.35 7.69 -22.67
CA GLY A 55 -1.08 6.50 -21.86
C GLY A 55 -1.35 6.70 -20.35
N LEU A 56 -1.13 5.62 -19.59
CA LEU A 56 -1.36 5.60 -18.15
C LEU A 56 -0.20 6.25 -17.38
N SER A 57 -0.52 7.00 -16.32
CA SER A 57 0.50 7.57 -15.44
C SER A 57 1.28 6.50 -14.67
N ALA A 58 2.49 6.82 -14.21
CA ALA A 58 3.33 5.91 -13.43
C ALA A 58 2.63 5.38 -12.16
N GLU A 59 1.78 6.20 -11.52
CA GLU A 59 0.94 5.78 -10.40
C GLU A 59 -0.01 4.65 -10.80
N CYS A 60 -0.69 4.81 -11.93
CA CYS A 60 -1.65 3.82 -12.44
C CYS A 60 -0.94 2.52 -12.86
N GLN A 61 0.20 2.64 -13.55
CA GLN A 61 1.01 1.49 -13.96
C GLN A 61 1.54 0.69 -12.76
N SER A 62 2.04 1.39 -11.73
CA SER A 62 2.51 0.77 -10.50
C SER A 62 1.37 0.05 -9.78
N TRP A 63 0.21 0.71 -9.65
CA TRP A 63 -0.97 0.11 -9.03
C TRP A 63 -1.44 -1.15 -9.77
N LEU A 64 -1.57 -1.09 -11.10
CA LEU A 64 -1.93 -2.26 -11.93
C LEU A 64 -0.93 -3.40 -11.76
N SER A 65 0.36 -3.08 -11.68
CA SER A 65 1.40 -4.10 -11.51
C SER A 65 1.32 -4.79 -10.16
N VAL A 66 0.95 -4.06 -9.10
CA VAL A 66 0.71 -4.63 -7.77
C VAL A 66 -0.53 -5.53 -7.75
N GLN A 67 -1.61 -5.13 -8.42
CA GLN A 67 -2.84 -5.95 -8.44
C GLN A 67 -2.70 -7.23 -9.27
N THR A 68 -1.97 -7.17 -10.38
CA THR A 68 -1.83 -8.30 -11.32
C THR A 68 -0.58 -9.16 -11.10
N GLY A 69 0.40 -8.65 -10.35
CA GLY A 69 1.72 -9.28 -10.21
C GLY A 69 2.57 -9.24 -11.50
N ARG A 70 2.15 -8.49 -12.52
CA ARG A 70 2.81 -8.41 -13.83
C ARG A 70 3.13 -6.96 -14.17
N PRO A 71 4.20 -6.67 -14.93
CA PRO A 71 4.49 -5.30 -15.34
C PRO A 71 3.37 -4.75 -16.24
N ALA A 72 2.95 -3.51 -15.99
CA ALA A 72 1.86 -2.85 -16.70
C ALA A 72 2.04 -2.81 -18.23
N SER A 73 3.27 -2.77 -18.72
CA SER A 73 3.59 -2.82 -20.16
C SER A 73 3.20 -4.13 -20.85
N LYS A 74 2.95 -5.20 -20.08
CA LYS A 74 2.54 -6.52 -20.60
C LYS A 74 1.05 -6.80 -20.39
N LEU A 75 0.30 -5.87 -19.81
CA LEU A 75 -1.12 -6.05 -19.59
C LEU A 75 -1.89 -5.67 -20.86
N SER A 76 -2.79 -6.53 -21.28
CA SER A 76 -3.75 -6.20 -22.32
C SER A 76 -4.90 -5.35 -21.74
N ARG A 77 -5.67 -4.70 -22.63
CA ARG A 77 -6.88 -3.98 -22.22
C ARG A 77 -7.85 -4.87 -21.46
N ALA A 78 -8.05 -6.11 -21.92
CA ALA A 78 -8.93 -7.08 -21.27
C ALA A 78 -8.44 -7.42 -19.85
N ASP A 79 -7.12 -7.56 -19.65
CA ASP A 79 -6.56 -7.79 -18.31
C ASP A 79 -6.80 -6.60 -17.38
N ILE A 80 -6.68 -5.38 -17.89
CA ILE A 80 -6.91 -4.16 -17.11
C ILE A 80 -8.39 -4.05 -16.73
N GLU A 81 -9.30 -4.32 -17.66
CA GLU A 81 -10.75 -4.31 -17.42
C GLU A 81 -11.16 -5.37 -16.40
N ALA A 82 -10.57 -6.57 -16.46
CA ALA A 82 -10.82 -7.64 -15.48
C ALA A 82 -10.42 -7.28 -14.04
N VAL A 83 -9.40 -6.42 -13.87
CA VAL A 83 -8.95 -5.93 -12.54
C VAL A 83 -9.85 -4.80 -12.01
N LEU A 84 -10.53 -4.09 -12.92
CA LEU A 84 -11.36 -2.92 -12.60
C LEU A 84 -12.86 -3.23 -12.47
N ALA A 85 -13.26 -4.47 -12.78
CA ALA A 85 -14.59 -5.04 -12.61
C ALA A 85 -14.81 -5.48 -11.16
#